data_AF-A0A3C0DJT9-F1
#
_entry.id   AF-A0A3C0DJT9-F1
#
_cell.length_a   1.000
_cell.length_b   1.000
_cell.length_c   1.000
_cell.angle_alpha   90.00
_cell.angle_beta   90.00
_cell.angle_gamma   90.00
#
_symmetry.space_group_name_H-M   'P 1'
#
loop_
_entity.id
_entity.type
_entity.pdbx_description
1 polymer ?
#
loop_
_entity_poly.entity_id
_entity_poly.type
_entity_poly.pdbx_seq_one_letter_code
_entity_poly.pdbx_strand_id
1 'polypeptide(L)'
;MGHIILLVVGDFTGQIGDSSDKDAQRPMLTPEAVRGNMAGYQAQIGKILDLNQVEFHYNSTWLAALGFQDVVQLTSHFTVAQMLERENFALRYQSEKPIGLHELLYPLMQGYDSVALKTDVELGGTDQIFNLMAGRTLQRVFDQEPQSVLTNRLIEGTDGRKMSTSWGNVITILDPPDEQYGKCMSIKDELIFIYLEACTDMPMSDLEQAREAFERGELHPMEAKKRLAWEIVAQYHGAEEAQEAAERFAQVVQRKEQPDEMPVVRLAPSPVDAVTLLCQCNLVSSKSEGRRLIEQGGLNVDGLRITDPNQTVVPVAGMIIKAGKRKYARLEI
;
A
#
# COMPACT_ATOMS: atom_id res chain seq x y z
N MET A 1 -8.81 10.60 -23.56
CA MET A 1 -10.08 11.31 -23.79
C MET A 1 -9.94 12.85 -23.77
N GLY A 2 -8.72 13.41 -23.69
CA GLY A 2 -8.49 14.86 -23.84
C GLY A 2 -8.91 15.71 -22.64
N HIS A 3 -9.21 15.09 -21.50
CA HIS A 3 -9.52 15.80 -20.26
C HIS A 3 -8.24 16.31 -19.58
N ILE A 4 -8.35 17.43 -18.89
CA ILE A 4 -7.28 18.00 -18.05
C ILE A 4 -7.35 17.33 -16.68
N ILE A 5 -6.21 16.92 -16.13
CA ILE A 5 -6.14 16.30 -14.82
C ILE A 5 -5.68 17.35 -13.81
N LEU A 6 -6.55 17.69 -12.85
CA LEU A 6 -6.21 18.57 -11.74
C LEU A 6 -5.79 17.71 -10.54
N LEU A 7 -4.50 17.72 -10.21
CA LEU A 7 -3.98 16.97 -9.08
C LEU A 7 -3.83 17.90 -7.87
N VAL A 8 -4.65 17.67 -6.86
CA VAL A 8 -4.64 18.44 -5.61
C VAL A 8 -3.71 17.80 -4.59
N VAL A 9 -2.66 18.51 -4.23
CA VAL A 9 -1.80 18.20 -3.10
C VAL A 9 -2.42 18.79 -1.84
N GLY A 10 -2.87 17.90 -0.96
CA GLY A 10 -3.50 18.26 0.31
C GLY A 10 -2.54 18.77 1.38
N ASP A 11 -1.84 19.86 1.12
CA ASP A 11 -0.83 20.41 2.03
C ASP A 11 -1.42 21.15 3.23
N PHE A 12 -2.64 21.69 3.09
CA PHE A 12 -3.42 22.23 4.19
C PHE A 12 -4.29 21.14 4.85
N THR A 13 -5.04 20.37 4.05
CA THR A 13 -5.90 19.30 4.59
C THR A 13 -5.11 18.20 5.30
N GLY A 14 -3.86 17.94 4.88
CA GLY A 14 -2.94 17.03 5.57
C GLY A 14 -2.60 17.44 7.01
N GLN A 15 -2.73 18.73 7.36
CA GLN A 15 -2.53 19.22 8.72
C GLN A 15 -3.75 18.95 9.62
N ILE A 16 -4.97 18.94 9.04
CA ILE A 16 -6.22 18.60 9.73
C ILE A 16 -6.33 17.09 9.94
N GLY A 17 -6.02 16.31 8.90
CA GLY A 17 -6.04 14.86 8.88
C GLY A 17 -7.41 14.26 8.51
N ASP A 18 -7.45 13.45 7.45
CA ASP A 18 -8.66 12.74 7.03
C ASP A 18 -8.99 11.56 7.95
N SER A 19 -10.22 11.51 8.46
CA SER A 19 -10.74 10.41 9.27
C SER A 19 -11.70 9.48 8.49
N SER A 20 -11.86 9.68 7.18
CA SER A 20 -12.68 8.85 6.27
C SER A 20 -12.29 7.37 6.24
N ASP A 21 -11.06 7.05 6.64
CA ASP A 21 -10.47 5.74 6.42
C ASP A 21 -9.93 5.07 7.70
N LYS A 22 -10.15 5.66 8.89
CA LYS A 22 -9.57 5.19 10.16
C LYS A 22 -10.55 5.19 11.35
N ASP A 23 -10.38 4.18 12.20
CA ASP A 23 -11.12 4.00 13.47
C ASP A 23 -10.57 4.80 14.66
N ALA A 24 -9.56 5.64 14.41
CA ALA A 24 -8.86 6.43 15.42
C ALA A 24 -8.50 7.82 14.87
N GLN A 25 -8.37 8.78 15.77
CA GLN A 25 -7.97 10.14 15.43
C GLN A 25 -6.60 10.16 14.73
N ARG A 26 -6.49 10.87 13.60
CA ARG A 26 -5.19 11.10 12.96
C ARG A 26 -4.40 12.16 13.75
N PRO A 27 -3.07 11.98 13.90
CA PRO A 27 -2.24 13.05 14.43
C PRO A 27 -2.21 14.21 13.42
N MET A 28 -2.33 15.44 13.93
CA MET A 28 -2.10 16.64 13.12
C MET A 28 -0.63 16.69 12.69
N LEU A 29 -0.39 17.00 11.43
CA LEU A 29 0.95 17.09 10.87
C LEU A 29 1.40 18.54 10.79
N THR A 30 2.71 18.78 10.97
CA THR A 30 3.28 20.11 10.71
C THR A 30 3.44 20.34 9.20
N PRO A 31 3.47 21.61 8.74
CA PRO A 31 3.76 21.92 7.33
C PRO A 31 5.07 21.29 6.84
N GLU A 32 6.09 21.19 7.68
CA GLU A 32 7.37 20.54 7.36
C GLU A 32 7.20 19.03 7.17
N ALA A 33 6.44 18.37 8.03
CA ALA A 33 6.17 16.94 7.93
C ALA A 33 5.36 16.62 6.67
N VAL A 34 4.36 17.46 6.36
CA VAL A 34 3.57 17.31 5.12
C VAL A 34 4.45 17.48 3.90
N ARG A 35 5.30 18.52 3.85
CA ARG A 35 6.27 18.72 2.75
C ARG A 35 7.25 17.55 2.61
N GLY A 36 7.73 17.01 3.73
CA GLY A 36 8.61 15.83 3.73
C GLY A 36 7.92 14.59 3.16
N ASN A 37 6.65 14.34 3.53
CA ASN A 37 5.87 13.22 3.01
C ASN A 37 5.54 13.36 1.51
N MET A 38 5.45 14.59 1.01
CA MET A 38 5.23 14.86 -0.41
C MET A 38 6.50 14.75 -1.26
N ALA A 39 7.68 14.59 -0.63
CA ALA A 39 8.92 14.39 -1.36
C ALA A 39 8.86 13.07 -2.16
N GLY A 40 9.04 13.17 -3.48
CA GLY A 40 8.97 12.01 -4.38
C GLY A 40 7.56 11.62 -4.83
N TYR A 41 6.50 12.31 -4.37
CA TYR A 41 5.12 12.03 -4.80
C TYR A 41 4.92 12.24 -6.30
N GLN A 42 5.53 13.28 -6.88
CA GLN A 42 5.50 13.52 -8.33
C GLN A 42 6.14 12.40 -9.14
N ALA A 43 7.24 11.82 -8.64
CA ALA A 43 7.90 10.69 -9.31
C ALA A 43 7.04 9.42 -9.26
N GLN A 44 6.29 9.24 -8.16
CA GLN A 44 5.34 8.14 -8.00
C GLN A 44 4.16 8.28 -8.95
N ILE A 45 3.47 9.43 -8.93
CA ILE A 45 2.30 9.63 -9.78
C ILE A 45 2.65 9.64 -11.27
N GLY A 46 3.87 10.08 -11.62
CA GLY A 46 4.39 10.02 -12.99
C GLY A 46 4.57 8.61 -13.56
N LYS A 47 4.50 7.56 -12.73
CA LYS A 47 4.42 6.17 -13.21
C LYS A 47 3.03 5.78 -13.72
N ILE A 48 2.00 6.54 -13.36
CA ILE A 48 0.60 6.24 -13.67
C ILE A 48 0.03 7.30 -14.64
N LEU A 49 0.36 8.58 -14.40
CA LEU A 49 -0.15 9.70 -15.16
C LEU A 49 0.94 10.32 -16.04
N ASP A 50 0.57 10.70 -17.27
CA ASP A 50 1.38 11.59 -18.08
C ASP A 50 1.38 12.99 -17.46
N LEU A 51 2.50 13.35 -16.83
CA LEU A 51 2.65 14.63 -16.12
C LEU A 51 2.47 15.86 -17.01
N ASN A 52 2.57 15.72 -18.33
CA ASN A 52 2.31 16.84 -19.26
C ASN A 52 0.82 17.20 -19.35
N GLN A 53 -0.07 16.30 -18.91
CA GLN A 53 -1.53 16.49 -18.88
C GLN A 53 -2.04 16.78 -17.47
N VAL A 54 -1.15 16.98 -16.50
CA VAL A 54 -1.47 17.18 -15.09
C VAL A 54 -1.14 18.61 -14.66
N GLU A 55 -2.13 19.30 -14.09
CA GLU A 55 -1.95 20.56 -13.39
C GLU A 55 -1.86 20.30 -11.88
N PHE A 56 -0.75 20.72 -11.27
CA PHE A 56 -0.51 20.54 -9.85
C PHE A 56 -1.01 21.74 -9.05
N HIS A 57 -1.88 21.49 -8.08
CA HIS A 57 -2.41 22.50 -7.17
C HIS A 57 -2.13 22.14 -5.72
N TYR A 58 -1.95 23.16 -4.88
CA TYR A 58 -1.77 23.01 -3.43
C TYR A 58 -2.97 23.64 -2.76
N ASN A 59 -3.73 22.88 -1.98
CA ASN A 59 -4.98 23.40 -1.44
C ASN A 59 -4.79 24.48 -0.36
N SER A 60 -3.59 24.62 0.21
CA SER A 60 -3.23 25.80 1.01
C SER A 60 -3.41 27.12 0.28
N THR A 61 -3.31 27.15 -1.06
CA THR A 61 -3.41 28.39 -1.84
C THR A 61 -4.77 29.08 -1.71
N TRP A 62 -5.85 28.32 -1.50
CA TRP A 62 -7.19 28.86 -1.23
C TRP A 62 -7.66 28.61 0.20
N LEU A 63 -7.34 27.46 0.82
CA LEU A 63 -7.80 27.16 2.18
C LEU A 63 -7.15 28.04 3.24
N ALA A 64 -5.88 28.43 3.07
CA ALA A 64 -5.22 29.32 4.02
C ALA A 64 -5.73 30.78 3.92
N ALA A 65 -6.40 31.13 2.82
CA ALA A 65 -7.00 32.45 2.62
C ALA A 65 -8.39 32.57 3.25
N LEU A 66 -9.02 31.46 3.65
CA LEU A 66 -10.34 31.47 4.28
C LEU A 66 -10.26 32.11 5.67
N GLY A 67 -11.04 33.17 5.86
CA GLY A 67 -11.27 33.78 7.15
C GLY A 67 -12.23 32.94 7.99
N PHE A 68 -12.31 33.24 9.29
CA PHE A 68 -13.22 32.53 10.19
C PHE A 68 -14.69 32.66 9.76
N GLN A 69 -15.08 33.82 9.22
CA GLN A 69 -16.44 34.03 8.71
C GLN A 69 -16.75 33.11 7.51
N ASP A 70 -15.80 32.89 6.61
CA ASP A 70 -15.95 31.99 5.48
C ASP A 70 -16.12 30.54 5.96
N VAL A 71 -15.32 30.13 6.94
CA VAL A 71 -15.45 28.81 7.59
C VAL A 71 -16.83 28.63 8.23
N VAL A 72 -17.32 29.63 8.96
CA VAL A 72 -18.66 29.60 9.56
C VAL A 72 -19.74 29.46 8.48
N GLN A 73 -19.62 30.22 7.38
CA GLN A 73 -20.53 30.10 6.26
C GLN A 73 -20.52 28.70 5.65
N LEU A 74 -19.33 28.12 5.36
CA LEU A 74 -19.20 26.76 4.86
C LEU A 74 -19.88 25.75 5.80
N THR A 75 -19.66 25.88 7.11
CA THR A 75 -20.27 24.97 8.10
C THR A 75 -21.79 25.09 8.20
N SER A 76 -22.37 26.23 7.83
CA SER A 76 -23.83 26.43 7.88
C SER A 76 -24.60 25.57 6.88
N HIS A 77 -23.91 25.04 5.86
CA HIS A 77 -24.49 24.17 4.82
C HIS A 77 -24.50 22.69 5.18
N PHE A 78 -23.92 22.31 6.32
CA PHE A 78 -23.83 20.93 6.78
C PHE A 78 -24.35 20.80 8.21
N THR A 79 -25.00 19.68 8.50
CA THR A 79 -25.48 19.39 9.86
C THR A 79 -24.56 18.43 10.57
N VAL A 80 -24.53 18.52 11.91
CA VAL A 80 -23.84 17.53 12.74
C VAL A 80 -24.41 16.12 12.50
N ALA A 81 -25.72 15.99 12.29
CA ALA A 81 -26.36 14.72 12.00
C ALA A 81 -25.79 14.04 10.74
N GLN A 82 -25.69 14.78 9.63
CA GLN A 82 -25.08 14.26 8.39
C GLN A 82 -23.62 13.83 8.59
N MET A 83 -22.85 14.55 9.41
CA MET A 83 -21.49 14.14 9.71
C MET A 83 -21.47 12.82 10.48
N LEU A 84 -22.33 12.66 11.48
CA LEU A 84 -22.39 11.46 12.31
C LEU A 84 -22.97 10.24 11.59
N GLU A 85 -23.66 10.40 10.45
CA GLU A 85 -24.10 9.30 9.59
C GLU A 85 -22.94 8.62 8.83
N ARG A 86 -21.78 9.27 8.73
CA ARG A 86 -20.59 8.66 8.12
C ARG A 86 -20.16 7.45 8.94
N GLU A 87 -19.94 6.32 8.28
CA GLU A 87 -19.65 5.04 8.95
C GLU A 87 -18.58 5.14 10.04
N ASN A 88 -17.43 5.77 9.77
CA ASN A 88 -16.37 5.91 10.79
C ASN A 88 -16.76 6.80 11.97
N PHE A 89 -17.48 7.89 11.74
CA PHE A 89 -17.95 8.75 12.83
C PHE A 89 -19.09 8.07 13.59
N ALA A 90 -19.99 7.36 12.91
CA ALA A 90 -21.02 6.54 13.53
C ALA A 90 -20.40 5.48 14.45
N LEU A 91 -19.43 4.72 13.95
CA LEU A 91 -18.73 3.68 14.70
C LEU A 91 -17.98 4.25 15.90
N ARG A 92 -17.23 5.34 15.72
CA ARG A 92 -16.51 6.00 16.83
C ARG A 92 -17.47 6.56 17.87
N TYR A 93 -18.55 7.21 17.44
CA TYR A 93 -19.56 7.78 18.33
C TYR A 93 -20.29 6.69 19.14
N GLN A 94 -20.71 5.61 18.49
CA GLN A 94 -21.33 4.44 19.15
C GLN A 94 -20.38 3.73 20.10
N SER A 95 -19.08 3.71 19.79
CA SER A 95 -18.05 3.10 20.62
C SER A 95 -17.49 4.07 21.68
N GLU A 96 -18.10 5.24 21.88
CA GLU A 96 -17.64 6.29 22.80
C GLU A 96 -16.17 6.72 22.58
N LYS A 97 -15.66 6.54 21.36
CA LYS A 97 -14.33 7.00 20.99
C LYS A 97 -14.41 8.50 20.69
N PRO A 98 -13.45 9.32 21.16
CA PRO A 98 -13.44 10.75 20.90
C PRO A 98 -13.53 11.06 19.40
N ILE A 99 -14.27 12.10 19.03
CA ILE A 99 -14.29 12.70 17.68
C ILE A 99 -13.97 14.19 17.86
N GLY A 100 -12.87 14.65 17.27
CA GLY A 100 -12.48 16.05 17.36
C GLY A 100 -13.37 16.93 16.48
N LEU A 101 -13.72 18.14 16.97
CA LEU A 101 -14.51 19.10 16.18
C LEU A 101 -13.82 19.50 14.87
N HIS A 102 -12.48 19.58 14.86
CA HIS A 102 -11.69 19.85 13.65
C HIS A 102 -11.85 18.76 12.59
N GLU A 103 -12.13 17.50 12.97
CA GLU A 103 -12.34 16.40 12.02
C GLU A 103 -13.63 16.61 11.21
N LEU A 104 -14.62 17.33 11.77
CA LEU A 104 -15.85 17.69 11.08
C LEU A 104 -15.64 18.75 9.99
N LEU A 105 -14.53 19.49 10.05
CA LEU A 105 -14.19 20.48 9.04
C LEU A 105 -13.55 19.84 7.80
N TYR A 106 -12.95 18.65 7.92
CA TYR A 106 -12.20 18.03 6.82
C TYR A 106 -13.03 17.87 5.53
N PRO A 107 -14.27 17.32 5.56
CA PRO A 107 -15.07 17.17 4.35
C PRO A 107 -15.42 18.51 3.68
N LEU A 108 -15.55 19.57 4.47
CA LEU A 108 -15.86 20.91 3.97
C LEU A 108 -14.66 21.50 3.26
N MET A 109 -13.45 21.31 3.83
CA MET A 109 -12.21 21.78 3.22
C MET A 109 -11.95 21.05 1.91
N GLN A 110 -12.08 19.71 1.88
CA GLN A 110 -11.96 18.95 0.63
C GLN A 110 -13.04 19.36 -0.37
N GLY A 111 -14.30 19.51 0.04
CA GLY A 111 -15.36 19.95 -0.86
C GLY A 111 -15.16 21.38 -1.38
N TYR A 112 -14.47 22.24 -0.64
CA TYR A 112 -14.11 23.58 -1.10
C TYR A 112 -12.98 23.55 -2.14
N ASP A 113 -12.13 22.51 -2.15
CA ASP A 113 -11.16 22.30 -3.24
C ASP A 113 -11.88 22.21 -4.60
N SER A 114 -13.03 21.51 -4.65
CA SER A 114 -13.89 21.41 -5.84
C SER A 114 -14.44 22.77 -6.29
N VAL A 115 -14.80 23.64 -5.33
CA VAL A 115 -15.31 25.00 -5.61
C VAL A 115 -14.20 25.91 -6.15
N ALA A 116 -13.01 25.83 -5.54
CA ALA A 116 -11.86 26.63 -5.93
C ALA A 116 -11.37 26.29 -7.34
N LEU A 117 -11.39 25.00 -7.68
CA LEU A 117 -10.94 24.48 -8.98
C LEU A 117 -12.04 24.40 -10.04
N LYS A 118 -13.32 24.57 -9.66
CA LYS A 118 -14.49 24.43 -10.55
C LYS A 118 -14.49 23.08 -11.29
N THR A 119 -14.27 22.01 -10.54
CA THR A 119 -14.13 20.64 -11.06
C THR A 119 -15.43 20.14 -11.70
N ASP A 120 -15.32 19.54 -12.88
CA ASP A 120 -16.44 18.86 -13.56
C ASP A 120 -16.63 17.42 -13.06
N VAL A 121 -15.53 16.76 -12.68
CA VAL A 121 -15.50 15.37 -12.20
C VAL A 121 -14.47 15.26 -11.09
N GLU A 122 -14.82 14.65 -9.96
CA GLU A 122 -13.87 14.30 -8.91
C GLU A 122 -13.84 12.78 -8.72
N LEU A 123 -12.62 12.24 -8.72
CA LEU A 123 -12.34 10.81 -8.53
C LEU A 123 -11.93 10.54 -7.08
N GLY A 124 -12.37 9.43 -6.52
CA GLY A 124 -11.92 8.99 -5.20
C GLY A 124 -12.20 7.53 -4.89
N GLY A 125 -11.73 7.06 -3.73
CA GLY A 125 -12.13 5.75 -3.21
C GLY A 125 -13.57 5.77 -2.71
N THR A 126 -14.17 4.58 -2.52
CA THR A 126 -15.51 4.47 -1.92
C THR A 126 -15.60 5.03 -0.50
N ASP A 127 -14.48 5.07 0.24
CA ASP A 127 -14.36 5.73 1.54
C ASP A 127 -14.48 7.27 1.47
N GLN A 128 -14.27 7.85 0.28
CA GLN A 128 -14.33 9.29 0.06
C GLN A 128 -15.71 9.80 -0.36
N ILE A 129 -16.71 8.93 -0.56
CA ILE A 129 -18.03 9.32 -1.11
C ILE A 129 -18.62 10.55 -0.40
N PHE A 130 -18.57 10.59 0.93
CA PHE A 130 -19.10 11.73 1.67
C PHE A 130 -18.37 13.04 1.33
N ASN A 131 -17.04 13.02 1.29
CA ASN A 131 -16.23 14.20 0.98
C ASN A 131 -16.49 14.67 -0.47
N LEU A 132 -16.57 13.74 -1.41
CA LEU A 132 -16.90 14.01 -2.83
C LEU A 132 -18.30 14.63 -2.99
N MET A 133 -19.26 14.17 -2.18
CA MET A 133 -20.62 14.73 -2.14
C MET A 133 -20.67 16.10 -1.44
N ALA A 134 -19.77 16.38 -0.50
CA ALA A 134 -19.61 17.70 0.08
C ALA A 134 -19.16 18.72 -0.98
N GLY A 135 -18.25 18.34 -1.88
CA GLY A 135 -17.86 19.13 -3.05
C GLY A 135 -19.07 19.49 -3.93
N ARG A 136 -19.86 18.48 -4.33
CA ARG A 136 -21.13 18.70 -5.08
C ARG A 136 -22.10 19.64 -4.36
N THR A 137 -22.18 19.55 -3.04
CA THR A 137 -23.08 20.39 -2.25
C THR A 137 -22.60 21.83 -2.22
N LEU A 138 -21.31 22.03 -1.97
CA LEU A 138 -20.71 23.37 -1.94
C LEU A 138 -20.72 24.02 -3.32
N GLN A 139 -20.44 23.29 -4.40
CA GLN A 139 -20.56 23.85 -5.75
C GLN A 139 -21.95 24.44 -6.03
N ARG A 140 -23.05 23.78 -5.59
CA ARG A 140 -24.41 24.37 -5.69
C ARG A 140 -24.55 25.65 -4.89
N VAL A 141 -23.98 25.71 -3.69
CA VAL A 141 -24.02 26.89 -2.81
C VAL A 141 -23.29 28.08 -3.46
N PHE A 142 -22.22 27.82 -4.19
CA PHE A 142 -21.42 28.81 -4.90
C PHE A 142 -21.86 29.02 -6.36
N ASP A 143 -23.10 28.65 -6.71
CA ASP A 143 -23.70 28.80 -8.05
C ASP A 143 -22.85 28.17 -9.19
N GLN A 144 -22.18 27.06 -8.90
CA GLN A 144 -21.42 26.26 -9.86
C GLN A 144 -22.19 24.99 -10.27
N GLU A 145 -21.87 24.46 -11.45
CA GLU A 145 -22.36 23.14 -11.86
C GLU A 145 -21.77 22.05 -10.95
N PRO A 146 -22.59 21.17 -10.35
CA PRO A 146 -22.06 20.18 -9.41
C PRO A 146 -21.31 19.05 -10.12
N GLN A 147 -20.07 18.80 -9.70
CA GLN A 147 -19.15 17.81 -10.25
C GLN A 147 -19.72 16.40 -10.28
N SER A 148 -19.51 15.63 -11.34
CA SER A 148 -19.78 14.19 -11.30
C SER A 148 -18.83 13.50 -10.32
N VAL A 149 -19.34 12.53 -9.56
CA VAL A 149 -18.54 11.76 -8.61
C VAL A 149 -18.31 10.38 -9.18
N LEU A 150 -17.03 10.03 -9.34
CA LEU A 150 -16.63 8.70 -9.78
C LEU A 150 -15.81 8.04 -8.69
N THR A 151 -16.30 6.93 -8.18
CA THR A 151 -15.62 6.19 -7.11
C THR A 151 -15.10 4.85 -7.58
N ASN A 152 -13.93 4.50 -7.08
CA ASN A 152 -13.31 3.21 -7.28
C ASN A 152 -13.38 2.38 -5.99
N ARG A 153 -13.51 1.06 -6.15
CA ARG A 153 -13.46 0.11 -5.05
C ARG A 153 -12.11 0.21 -4.34
N LEU A 154 -12.14 0.09 -3.01
CA LEU A 154 -10.93 -0.12 -2.22
C LEU A 154 -10.35 -1.52 -2.45
N ILE A 155 -9.04 -1.58 -2.69
CA ILE A 155 -8.31 -2.83 -2.93
C ILE A 155 -7.70 -3.31 -1.62
N GLU A 156 -7.94 -4.57 -1.30
CA GLU A 156 -7.36 -5.24 -0.13
C GLU A 156 -5.86 -5.47 -0.32
N GLY A 157 -5.08 -5.49 0.76
CA GLY A 157 -3.67 -5.87 0.72
C GLY A 157 -3.45 -7.35 0.41
N THR A 158 -2.21 -7.78 0.31
CA THR A 158 -1.81 -9.15 -0.06
C THR A 158 -2.43 -10.24 0.83
N ASP A 159 -2.82 -9.88 2.06
CA ASP A 159 -3.43 -10.77 3.05
C ASP A 159 -4.97 -10.67 3.14
N GLY A 160 -5.61 -9.88 2.29
CA GLY A 160 -7.05 -9.65 2.24
C GLY A 160 -7.61 -8.70 3.30
N ARG A 161 -6.76 -8.11 4.15
CA ARG A 161 -7.17 -6.98 5.01
C ARG A 161 -7.08 -5.68 4.22
N LYS A 162 -7.59 -4.57 4.77
CA LYS A 162 -7.33 -3.24 4.22
C LYS A 162 -5.83 -3.06 3.95
N MET A 163 -5.49 -2.55 2.77
CA MET A 163 -4.09 -2.32 2.40
C MET A 163 -3.47 -1.26 3.33
N SER A 164 -2.33 -1.57 3.92
CA SER A 164 -1.64 -0.67 4.85
C SER A 164 -0.14 -0.95 4.87
N THR A 165 0.66 0.10 4.66
CA THR A 165 2.12 0.05 4.83
C THR A 165 2.53 -0.44 6.22
N SER A 166 1.77 -0.08 7.27
CA SER A 166 2.08 -0.50 8.65
C SER A 166 1.88 -2.00 8.90
N TRP A 167 1.08 -2.66 8.08
CA TRP A 167 0.83 -4.10 8.17
C TRP A 167 1.75 -4.91 7.24
N GLY A 168 2.54 -4.25 6.39
CA GLY A 168 3.41 -4.91 5.43
C GLY A 168 2.65 -5.71 4.36
N ASN A 169 1.36 -5.42 4.15
CA ASN A 169 0.50 -6.09 3.16
C ASN A 169 0.30 -5.24 1.89
N VAL A 170 1.18 -4.28 1.64
CA VAL A 170 1.15 -3.36 0.50
C VAL A 170 2.10 -3.83 -0.61
N ILE A 171 1.66 -3.67 -1.85
CA ILE A 171 2.50 -3.73 -3.05
C ILE A 171 2.67 -2.29 -3.51
N THR A 172 3.90 -1.77 -3.49
CA THR A 172 4.13 -0.38 -3.88
C THR A 172 4.50 -0.30 -5.35
N ILE A 173 4.12 0.80 -6.01
CA ILE A 173 4.48 1.07 -7.41
C ILE A 173 5.99 1.37 -7.59
N LEU A 174 6.72 1.50 -6.48
CA LEU A 174 8.16 1.74 -6.43
C LEU A 174 8.96 0.50 -6.01
N ASP A 175 8.28 -0.61 -5.69
CA ASP A 175 8.96 -1.85 -5.32
C ASP A 175 9.87 -2.29 -6.50
N PRO A 176 11.08 -2.79 -6.24
CA PRO A 176 11.90 -3.41 -7.29
C PRO A 176 11.13 -4.55 -7.98
N PRO A 177 11.38 -4.84 -9.28
CA PRO A 177 10.65 -5.84 -10.05
C PRO A 177 10.49 -7.19 -9.33
N ASP A 178 11.57 -7.72 -8.75
CA ASP A 178 11.57 -9.00 -8.04
C ASP A 178 10.73 -8.99 -6.76
N GLU A 179 10.75 -7.86 -6.03
CA GLU A 179 9.94 -7.69 -4.81
C GLU A 179 8.46 -7.54 -5.17
N GLN A 180 8.15 -6.73 -6.18
CA GLN A 180 6.80 -6.49 -6.66
C GLN A 180 6.18 -7.80 -7.18
N TYR A 181 6.91 -8.55 -8.02
CA TYR A 181 6.51 -9.87 -8.49
C TYR A 181 6.28 -10.82 -7.32
N GLY A 182 7.24 -10.90 -6.40
CA GLY A 182 7.19 -11.78 -5.23
C GLY A 182 6.06 -11.45 -4.25
N LYS A 183 5.60 -10.20 -4.19
CA LYS A 183 4.41 -9.78 -3.42
C LYS A 183 3.12 -10.11 -4.15
N CYS A 184 3.06 -9.90 -5.47
CA CYS A 184 1.91 -10.30 -6.30
C CYS A 184 1.63 -11.81 -6.18
N MET A 185 2.69 -12.63 -6.18
CA MET A 185 2.58 -14.08 -5.97
C MET A 185 2.06 -14.49 -4.59
N SER A 186 2.04 -13.56 -3.61
CA SER A 186 1.54 -13.80 -2.25
C SER A 186 0.07 -13.42 -2.06
N ILE A 187 -0.54 -12.78 -3.05
CA ILE A 187 -1.97 -12.40 -3.05
C ILE A 187 -2.83 -13.66 -2.89
N LYS A 188 -3.93 -13.57 -2.13
CA LYS A 188 -4.91 -14.65 -1.98
C LYS A 188 -5.63 -14.93 -3.31
N ASP A 189 -5.98 -16.19 -3.55
CA ASP A 189 -6.58 -16.62 -4.81
C ASP A 189 -7.88 -15.85 -5.15
N GLU A 190 -8.69 -15.56 -4.13
CA GLU A 190 -9.93 -14.78 -4.22
C GLU A 190 -9.73 -13.31 -4.65
N LEU A 191 -8.51 -12.78 -4.56
CA LEU A 191 -8.18 -11.38 -4.89
C LEU A 191 -7.55 -11.22 -6.27
N ILE A 192 -7.17 -12.32 -6.95
CA ILE A 192 -6.42 -12.27 -8.22
C ILE A 192 -7.15 -11.41 -9.26
N PHE A 193 -8.44 -11.68 -9.48
CA PHE A 193 -9.22 -10.97 -10.50
C PHE A 193 -9.62 -9.56 -10.09
N ILE A 194 -9.71 -9.29 -8.78
CA ILE A 194 -9.91 -7.92 -8.27
C ILE A 194 -8.68 -7.06 -8.61
N TYR A 195 -7.49 -7.62 -8.41
CA TYR A 195 -6.24 -6.94 -8.77
C TYR A 195 -6.05 -6.80 -10.28
N LEU A 196 -6.34 -7.84 -11.07
CA LEU A 196 -6.27 -7.73 -12.53
C LEU A 196 -7.18 -6.62 -13.06
N GLU A 197 -8.39 -6.52 -12.53
CA GLU A 197 -9.39 -5.53 -12.97
C GLU A 197 -9.02 -4.10 -12.53
N ALA A 198 -8.53 -3.93 -11.30
CA ALA A 198 -8.32 -2.61 -10.72
C ALA A 198 -6.89 -2.06 -10.88
N CYS A 199 -5.90 -2.93 -11.15
CA CYS A 199 -4.48 -2.56 -11.13
C CYS A 199 -3.74 -2.85 -12.45
N THR A 200 -4.41 -3.28 -13.52
CA THR A 200 -3.75 -3.59 -14.80
C THR A 200 -4.54 -3.05 -15.99
N ASP A 201 -3.86 -2.88 -17.12
CA ASP A 201 -4.47 -2.48 -18.40
C ASP A 201 -4.94 -3.70 -19.23
N MET A 202 -5.13 -4.86 -18.58
CA MET A 202 -5.60 -6.07 -19.23
C MET A 202 -6.99 -5.83 -19.86
N PRO A 203 -7.19 -6.18 -21.15
CA PRO A 203 -8.50 -6.02 -21.78
C PRO A 203 -9.59 -6.77 -21.01
N MET A 204 -10.74 -6.11 -20.79
CA MET A 204 -11.86 -6.70 -20.04
C MET A 204 -12.32 -8.03 -20.63
N SER A 205 -12.30 -8.18 -21.96
CA SER A 205 -12.62 -9.44 -22.64
C SER A 205 -11.68 -10.59 -22.24
N ASP A 206 -10.39 -10.29 -22.05
CA ASP A 206 -9.40 -11.29 -21.67
C ASP A 206 -9.51 -11.62 -20.18
N LEU A 207 -9.85 -10.61 -19.38
CA LEU A 207 -10.08 -10.75 -17.95
C LEU A 207 -11.28 -11.65 -17.67
N GLU A 208 -12.39 -11.41 -18.35
CA GLU A 208 -13.61 -12.23 -18.25
C GLU A 208 -13.33 -13.69 -18.65
N GLN A 209 -12.64 -13.91 -19.77
CA GLN A 209 -12.25 -15.26 -20.20
C GLN A 209 -11.35 -15.97 -19.17
N ALA A 210 -10.35 -15.26 -18.62
CA ALA A 210 -9.46 -15.82 -17.61
C ALA A 210 -10.21 -16.15 -16.31
N ARG A 211 -11.18 -15.30 -15.92
CA ARG A 211 -12.03 -15.51 -14.74
C ARG A 211 -12.90 -16.74 -14.91
N GLU A 212 -13.57 -16.89 -16.04
CA GLU A 212 -14.40 -18.07 -16.32
C GLU A 212 -13.57 -19.37 -16.32
N ALA A 213 -12.40 -19.36 -16.96
CA ALA A 213 -11.50 -20.51 -16.99
C ALA A 213 -11.03 -20.90 -15.57
N PHE A 214 -10.79 -19.92 -14.71
CA PHE A 214 -10.42 -20.15 -13.31
C PHE A 214 -11.57 -20.76 -12.51
N GLU A 215 -12.79 -20.24 -12.68
CA GLU A 215 -13.99 -20.78 -12.02
C GLU A 215 -14.33 -22.20 -12.47
N ARG A 216 -14.05 -22.55 -13.74
CA ARG A 216 -14.17 -23.91 -14.27
C ARG A 216 -13.01 -24.83 -13.87
N GLY A 217 -11.96 -24.32 -13.22
CA GLY A 217 -10.77 -25.08 -12.84
C GLY A 217 -9.81 -25.40 -14.00
N GLU A 218 -10.00 -24.77 -15.15
CA GLU A 218 -9.13 -24.89 -16.34
C GLU A 218 -7.86 -24.04 -16.16
N LEU A 219 -7.96 -22.89 -15.48
CA LEU A 219 -6.83 -22.03 -15.13
C LEU A 219 -6.39 -22.28 -13.69
N HIS A 220 -5.18 -22.84 -13.52
CA HIS A 220 -4.62 -23.09 -12.20
C HIS A 220 -4.28 -21.78 -11.47
N PRO A 221 -4.57 -21.64 -10.15
CA PRO A 221 -4.35 -20.38 -9.43
C PRO A 221 -2.93 -19.84 -9.46
N MET A 222 -1.93 -20.73 -9.46
CA MET A 222 -0.53 -20.34 -9.62
C MET A 222 -0.27 -19.60 -10.94
N GLU A 223 -0.87 -20.05 -12.04
CA GLU A 223 -0.67 -19.43 -13.35
C GLU A 223 -1.41 -18.10 -13.45
N ALA A 224 -2.60 -18.00 -12.85
CA ALA A 224 -3.32 -16.73 -12.73
C ALA A 224 -2.52 -15.70 -11.91
N LYS A 225 -1.86 -16.11 -10.82
CA LYS A 225 -0.97 -15.22 -10.05
C LYS A 225 0.27 -14.79 -10.81
N LYS A 226 0.91 -15.71 -11.55
CA LYS A 226 2.06 -15.36 -12.40
C LYS A 226 1.66 -14.34 -13.44
N ARG A 227 0.49 -14.51 -14.07
CA ARG A 227 -0.05 -13.52 -15.00
C ARG A 227 -0.22 -12.17 -14.32
N LEU A 228 -0.91 -12.12 -13.19
CA LEU A 228 -1.07 -10.87 -12.42
C LEU A 228 0.27 -10.21 -12.07
N ALA A 229 1.23 -11.00 -11.58
CA ALA A 229 2.56 -10.51 -11.21
C ALA A 229 3.31 -9.95 -12.42
N TRP A 230 3.22 -10.62 -13.57
CA TRP A 230 3.82 -10.16 -14.81
C TRP A 230 3.17 -8.85 -15.29
N GLU A 231 1.84 -8.76 -15.34
CA GLU A 231 1.12 -7.55 -15.81
C GLU A 231 1.47 -6.32 -14.95
N ILE A 232 1.47 -6.48 -13.61
CA ILE A 232 1.84 -5.40 -12.69
C ILE A 232 3.27 -4.94 -12.91
N VAL A 233 4.24 -5.86 -12.97
CA VAL A 233 5.65 -5.48 -13.17
C VAL A 233 5.85 -4.87 -14.55
N ALA A 234 5.21 -5.42 -15.58
CA ALA A 234 5.30 -4.90 -16.94
C ALA A 234 4.78 -3.47 -17.04
N GLN A 235 3.71 -3.13 -16.31
CA GLN A 235 3.15 -1.79 -16.28
C GLN A 235 4.09 -0.75 -15.65
N TYR A 236 4.81 -1.10 -14.56
CA TYR A 236 5.64 -0.14 -13.83
C TYR A 236 7.13 -0.15 -14.18
N HIS A 237 7.62 -1.25 -14.78
CA HIS A 237 9.04 -1.50 -15.06
C HIS A 237 9.32 -1.92 -16.51
N GLY A 238 8.29 -2.27 -17.29
CA GLY A 238 8.43 -2.73 -18.66
C GLY A 238 8.46 -4.26 -18.79
N ALA A 239 8.17 -4.74 -20.00
CA ALA A 239 8.01 -6.17 -20.27
C ALA A 239 9.28 -7.00 -20.07
N GLU A 240 10.46 -6.41 -20.30
CA GLU A 240 11.76 -7.08 -20.10
C GLU A 240 12.01 -7.39 -18.62
N GLU A 241 11.87 -6.40 -17.75
CA GLU A 241 12.00 -6.55 -16.29
C GLU A 241 10.96 -7.53 -15.73
N ALA A 242 9.73 -7.53 -16.28
CA ALA A 242 8.69 -8.48 -15.90
C ALA A 242 9.05 -9.92 -16.24
N GLN A 243 9.66 -10.14 -17.41
CA GLN A 243 10.14 -11.45 -17.85
C GLN A 243 11.30 -11.93 -16.96
N GLU A 244 12.28 -11.06 -16.69
CA GLU A 244 13.40 -11.39 -15.80
C GLU A 244 12.94 -11.73 -14.38
N ALA A 245 12.02 -10.94 -13.81
CA ALA A 245 11.47 -11.19 -12.49
C ALA A 245 10.71 -12.53 -12.43
N ALA A 246 9.96 -12.87 -13.47
CA ALA A 246 9.28 -14.16 -13.57
C ALA A 246 10.27 -15.35 -13.61
N GLU A 247 11.36 -15.22 -14.37
CA GLU A 247 12.41 -16.23 -14.45
C GLU A 247 13.16 -16.41 -13.13
N ARG A 248 13.58 -15.30 -12.50
CA ARG A 248 14.22 -15.32 -11.18
C ARG A 248 13.31 -15.93 -10.13
N PHE A 249 12.02 -15.58 -10.13
CA PHE A 249 11.04 -16.18 -9.23
C PHE A 249 10.91 -17.69 -9.46
N ALA A 250 10.88 -18.15 -10.72
CA ALA A 250 10.83 -19.58 -11.04
C ALA A 250 12.09 -20.31 -10.55
N GLN A 251 13.28 -19.73 -10.69
CA GLN A 251 14.52 -20.30 -10.17
C GLN A 251 14.48 -20.41 -8.64
N VAL A 252 14.18 -19.30 -7.95
CA VAL A 252 14.22 -19.23 -6.48
C VAL A 252 13.12 -20.06 -5.81
N VAL A 253 11.90 -20.07 -6.39
CA VAL A 253 10.71 -20.67 -5.76
C VAL A 253 10.39 -22.06 -6.31
N GLN A 254 10.56 -22.31 -7.61
CA GLN A 254 10.23 -23.61 -8.21
C GLN A 254 11.41 -24.58 -8.25
N ARG A 255 12.67 -24.13 -8.28
CA ARG A 255 13.83 -25.05 -8.36
C ARG A 255 14.49 -25.40 -7.02
N LYS A 256 14.05 -24.84 -5.89
CA LYS A 256 14.77 -24.95 -4.59
C LYS A 256 16.26 -24.58 -4.71
N GLU A 257 16.66 -23.89 -5.77
CA GLU A 257 18.03 -23.47 -5.97
C GLU A 257 18.28 -22.31 -5.01
N GLN A 258 19.26 -22.54 -4.14
CA GLN A 258 19.79 -21.55 -3.23
C GLN A 258 20.18 -20.31 -4.05
N PRO A 259 19.92 -19.07 -3.58
CA PRO A 259 20.38 -17.88 -4.27
C PRO A 259 21.89 -17.98 -4.57
N ASP A 260 22.30 -17.78 -5.82
CA ASP A 260 23.72 -17.81 -6.20
C ASP A 260 24.53 -16.73 -5.47
N GLU A 261 23.89 -15.59 -5.19
CA GLU A 261 24.41 -14.52 -4.35
C GLU A 261 23.77 -14.56 -2.96
N MET A 262 24.59 -14.87 -1.94
CA MET A 262 24.19 -14.81 -0.53
C MET A 262 25.04 -13.78 0.22
N PRO A 263 24.45 -13.00 1.14
CA PRO A 263 25.21 -12.19 2.08
C PRO A 263 26.23 -13.05 2.82
N VAL A 264 27.51 -12.66 2.71
CA VAL A 264 28.61 -13.35 3.39
C VAL A 264 28.80 -12.75 4.78
N VAL A 265 28.81 -13.60 5.80
CA VAL A 265 28.99 -13.20 7.20
C VAL A 265 30.24 -13.88 7.76
N ARG A 266 31.15 -13.08 8.32
CA ARG A 266 32.37 -13.58 8.96
C ARG A 266 32.12 -13.89 10.42
N LEU A 267 32.36 -15.14 10.83
CA LEU A 267 32.22 -15.60 12.22
C LEU A 267 33.43 -16.43 12.65
N ALA A 268 33.78 -16.34 13.95
CA ALA A 268 34.82 -17.19 14.51
C ALA A 268 34.39 -18.66 14.57
N PRO A 269 35.33 -19.63 14.48
CA PRO A 269 35.05 -21.07 14.55
C PRO A 269 34.80 -21.52 16.00
N SER A 270 33.87 -20.86 16.70
CA SER A 270 33.54 -21.13 18.10
C SER A 270 32.09 -21.62 18.24
N PRO A 271 31.80 -22.58 19.12
CA PRO A 271 30.43 -23.02 19.38
C PRO A 271 29.52 -21.86 19.80
N VAL A 272 28.37 -21.72 19.15
CA VAL A 272 27.34 -20.70 19.45
C VAL A 272 25.96 -21.35 19.49
N ASP A 273 25.03 -20.81 20.29
CA ASP A 273 23.64 -21.26 20.26
C ASP A 273 22.92 -20.77 19.00
N ALA A 274 21.89 -21.51 18.56
CA ALA A 274 21.15 -21.24 17.34
C ALA A 274 20.50 -19.83 17.29
N VAL A 275 20.07 -19.28 18.43
CA VAL A 275 19.50 -17.91 18.49
C VAL A 275 20.60 -16.87 18.28
N THR A 276 21.74 -17.02 18.96
CA THR A 276 22.87 -16.12 18.81
C THR A 276 23.44 -16.17 17.39
N LEU A 277 23.49 -17.35 16.76
CA LEU A 277 23.90 -17.50 15.35
C LEU A 277 23.02 -16.67 14.41
N LEU A 278 21.69 -16.71 14.57
CA LEU A 278 20.75 -15.92 13.78
C LEU A 278 20.97 -14.41 13.92
N CYS A 279 21.23 -13.94 15.14
CA CYS A 279 21.51 -12.53 15.39
C CYS A 279 22.85 -12.11 14.78
N GLN A 280 23.90 -12.92 14.91
CA GLN A 280 25.21 -12.64 14.34
C GLN A 280 25.19 -12.63 12.80
N CYS A 281 24.31 -13.42 12.18
CA CYS A 281 24.08 -13.39 10.74
C CYS A 281 23.20 -12.22 10.27
N ASN A 282 22.75 -11.33 11.16
CA ASN A 282 21.79 -10.25 10.87
C ASN A 282 20.49 -10.74 10.20
N LEU A 283 20.09 -11.99 10.45
CA LEU A 283 18.88 -12.57 9.85
C LEU A 283 17.61 -12.24 10.67
N VAL A 284 17.78 -11.83 11.93
CA VAL A 284 16.72 -11.43 12.86
C VAL A 284 17.11 -10.15 13.60
N SER A 285 16.12 -9.32 13.92
CA SER A 285 16.29 -8.04 14.60
C SER A 285 16.52 -8.17 16.11
N SER A 286 16.15 -9.32 16.70
CA SER A 286 16.29 -9.58 18.13
C SER A 286 16.37 -11.08 18.46
N LYS A 287 16.92 -11.41 19.64
CA LYS A 287 16.96 -12.79 20.15
C LYS A 287 15.55 -13.38 20.34
N SER A 288 14.56 -12.56 20.70
CA SER A 288 13.17 -12.99 20.86
C SER A 288 12.53 -13.39 19.53
N GLU A 289 12.79 -12.63 18.45
CA GLU A 289 12.39 -13.00 17.09
C GLU A 289 13.05 -14.31 16.65
N GLY A 290 14.36 -14.45 16.89
CA GLY A 290 15.11 -15.66 16.58
C GLY A 290 14.57 -16.91 17.27
N ARG A 291 14.28 -16.82 18.58
CA ARG A 291 13.69 -17.94 19.34
C ARG A 291 12.34 -18.36 18.77
N ARG A 292 11.43 -17.41 18.52
CA ARG A 292 10.10 -17.69 17.93
C ARG A 292 10.24 -18.36 16.56
N LEU A 293 11.17 -17.88 15.74
CA LEU A 293 11.43 -18.42 14.41
C LEU A 293 11.95 -19.86 14.46
N ILE A 294 12.84 -20.18 15.40
CA ILE A 294 13.36 -21.55 15.60
C ILE A 294 12.27 -22.49 16.11
N GLU A 295 11.45 -22.07 17.08
CA GLU A 295 10.35 -22.88 17.62
C GLU A 295 9.28 -23.18 16.55
N GLN A 296 9.06 -22.24 15.62
CA GLN A 296 8.21 -22.45 14.44
C GLN A 296 8.92 -23.27 13.34
N GLY A 297 10.17 -23.69 13.59
CA GLY A 297 11.04 -24.45 12.70
C GLY A 297 11.40 -23.70 11.41
N GLY A 298 11.58 -22.39 11.52
CA GLY A 298 12.03 -21.52 10.45
C GLY A 298 13.56 -21.46 10.28
N LEU A 299 14.35 -22.05 11.17
CA LEU A 299 15.80 -22.12 11.02
C LEU A 299 16.22 -23.38 10.28
N ASN A 300 17.08 -23.21 9.28
CA ASN A 300 17.71 -24.28 8.55
C ASN A 300 19.21 -24.00 8.40
N VAL A 301 20.05 -24.99 8.69
CA VAL A 301 21.52 -24.93 8.60
C VAL A 301 21.97 -26.05 7.67
N ASP A 302 22.58 -25.73 6.54
CA ASP A 302 23.00 -26.70 5.50
C ASP A 302 21.92 -27.72 5.10
N GLY A 303 20.66 -27.27 5.01
CA GLY A 303 19.53 -28.14 4.67
C GLY A 303 18.88 -28.82 5.88
N LEU A 304 19.50 -28.81 7.06
CA LEU A 304 18.97 -29.40 8.28
C LEU A 304 18.13 -28.40 9.08
N ARG A 305 16.88 -28.79 9.39
CA ARG A 305 15.97 -27.97 10.20
C ARG A 305 16.37 -28.03 11.67
N ILE A 306 16.54 -26.87 12.30
CA ILE A 306 16.79 -26.72 13.74
C ILE A 306 15.52 -26.22 14.41
N THR A 307 15.10 -26.91 15.48
CA THR A 307 13.89 -26.59 16.25
C THR A 307 14.16 -26.31 17.73
N ASP A 308 15.38 -26.58 18.22
CA ASP A 308 15.80 -26.25 19.58
C ASP A 308 16.57 -24.91 19.57
N PRO A 309 16.05 -23.84 20.19
CA PRO A 309 16.73 -22.55 20.30
C PRO A 309 18.10 -22.61 20.99
N ASN A 310 18.32 -23.62 21.85
CA ASN A 310 19.56 -23.77 22.61
C ASN A 310 20.54 -24.75 21.93
N GLN A 311 20.20 -25.27 20.74
CA GLN A 311 21.08 -26.16 20.01
C GLN A 311 22.40 -25.45 19.68
N THR A 312 23.50 -26.05 20.11
CA THR A 312 24.84 -25.56 19.79
C THR A 312 25.19 -25.88 18.34
N VAL A 313 25.63 -24.87 17.61
CA VAL A 313 26.14 -24.96 16.24
C VAL A 313 27.58 -24.47 16.23
N VAL A 314 28.45 -25.19 15.53
CA VAL A 314 29.85 -24.77 15.32
C VAL A 314 29.93 -24.21 13.90
N PRO A 315 30.14 -22.89 13.71
CA PRO A 315 30.35 -22.30 12.40
C PRO A 315 31.50 -22.99 11.65
N VAL A 316 31.26 -23.38 10.40
CA VAL A 316 32.30 -23.84 9.47
C VAL A 316 32.29 -22.98 8.20
N ALA A 317 33.44 -22.84 7.53
CA ALA A 317 33.53 -22.06 6.30
C ALA A 317 32.62 -22.67 5.22
N GLY A 318 31.83 -21.83 4.56
CA GLY A 318 30.87 -22.24 3.53
C GLY A 318 29.50 -22.68 4.06
N MET A 319 29.29 -22.73 5.38
CA MET A 319 28.00 -23.09 5.98
C MET A 319 26.91 -22.10 5.57
N ILE A 320 25.72 -22.60 5.22
CA ILE A 320 24.57 -21.81 4.77
C ILE A 320 23.51 -21.78 5.86
N ILE A 321 23.16 -20.57 6.30
CA ILE A 321 22.13 -20.30 7.29
C ILE A 321 20.91 -19.74 6.59
N LYS A 322 19.76 -20.38 6.75
CA LYS A 322 18.47 -19.94 6.22
C LYS A 322 17.50 -19.66 7.36
N ALA A 323 16.94 -18.45 7.37
CA ALA A 323 15.89 -18.03 8.29
C ALA A 323 14.58 -17.77 7.52
N GLY A 324 13.57 -18.59 7.80
CA GLY A 324 12.28 -18.56 7.11
C GLY A 324 12.40 -18.98 5.63
N LYS A 325 11.61 -18.34 4.77
CA LYS A 325 11.56 -18.70 3.34
C LYS A 325 12.57 -17.95 2.47
N ARG A 326 12.95 -16.73 2.84
CA ARG A 326 13.64 -15.77 1.95
C ARG A 326 14.97 -15.22 2.50
N LYS A 327 15.31 -15.40 3.77
CA LYS A 327 16.56 -14.84 4.34
C LYS A 327 17.66 -15.90 4.36
N TYR A 328 18.83 -15.60 3.80
CA TYR A 328 19.98 -16.49 3.67
C TYR A 328 21.26 -15.76 4.08
N ALA A 329 22.23 -16.50 4.62
CA ALA A 329 23.60 -16.05 4.84
C ALA A 329 24.58 -17.21 4.60
N ARG A 330 25.76 -16.90 4.07
CA ARG A 330 26.88 -17.85 3.92
C ARG A 330 27.99 -17.47 4.89
N LEU A 331 28.53 -18.44 5.62
CA LEU A 331 29.57 -18.18 6.61
C LEU A 331 30.97 -18.20 5.99
N GLU A 332 31.77 -17.19 6.31
CA GLU A 332 33.23 -17.17 6.20
C GLU A 332 33.82 -17.27 7.61
N ILE A 333 35.01 -17.89 7.74
CA ILE A 333 35.74 -18.02 9.00
C ILE A 333 37.07 -17.27 8.91
#